data_AF-A0A2S6IAG8-F1
#
_entry.id   AF-A0A2S6IAG8-F1
#
_cell.length_a   1.000
_cell.length_b   1.000
_cell.length_c   1.000
_cell.angle_alpha   90.00
_cell.angle_beta   90.00
_cell.angle_gamma   90.00
#
_symmetry.space_group_name_H-M   'P 1'
#
loop_
_entity.id
_entity.type
_entity.pdbx_description
1 polymer ?
#
loop_
_entity_poly.entity_id
_entity_poly.type
_entity_poly.pdbx_seq_one_letter_code
_entity_poly.pdbx_strand_id
1 'polypeptide(L)'
;MRNQLTLFLLAFLACTPPARAQQTDANTPLHLSRPDYRIPYGIPTVGEIGTVLDRVYTYLEEASPAAVVDTESGKIITNPAELDGSRNIAFQQADFRLVSYEWGVTYAGMLSAAASTGEEKYADYVTDRMALLAELHPVVTKLEQSTPDFRHPMASVLHPHALDDAGAICAAMIKAKRAGFPGDLDPMIENFLDYISNDQLRLPDGTLARNRPMTNSLWLDDLFMSVPALAQGGEYTGNTAYFDDAVKQVLQFSERMFNEEKGLYLHAYIEGTPAHPQYHWGRANGWAIMTMVELLDVLPEDHAGREDVLVYLRQHIRGLASYQSSEGLWHQLLDRNDSYLETSATAIFTYAIARSINKGYVDARSYGPVVTLAWNALATKVNDRGQVEGTCVGTGMGFDPAFYYYRPVNVYAAHGYGPVLLAGAEMITLLENSFARMNDSAVQFYDHEIPGDAPIFEEH
;
A
#
# COMPACT_ATOMS: atom_id res chain seq x y z
N MET A 1 -39.82 -70.99 -36.70
CA MET A 1 -39.28 -70.33 -37.92
C MET A 1 -40.00 -69.01 -38.12
N ARG A 2 -39.24 -67.98 -38.52
CA ARG A 2 -39.61 -66.58 -38.86
C ARG A 2 -39.56 -65.54 -37.73
N ASN A 3 -38.38 -64.92 -37.68
CA ASN A 3 -38.08 -63.55 -37.26
C ASN A 3 -39.13 -62.54 -37.74
N GLN A 4 -39.52 -61.62 -36.85
CA GLN A 4 -39.77 -60.23 -37.24
C GLN A 4 -39.09 -59.30 -36.24
N LEU A 5 -37.99 -58.71 -36.70
CA LEU A 5 -37.30 -57.60 -36.07
C LEU A 5 -38.16 -56.34 -36.31
N THR A 6 -38.73 -55.76 -35.25
CA THR A 6 -39.44 -54.48 -35.36
C THR A 6 -38.46 -53.37 -35.01
N LEU A 7 -38.06 -52.60 -36.03
CA LEU A 7 -37.19 -51.44 -35.91
C LEU A 7 -38.01 -50.27 -35.33
N PHE A 8 -37.76 -49.88 -34.07
CA PHE A 8 -38.29 -48.63 -33.53
C PHE A 8 -37.38 -47.47 -33.95
N LEU A 9 -37.86 -46.67 -34.91
CA LEU A 9 -37.24 -45.40 -35.26
C LEU A 9 -37.60 -44.39 -34.15
N LEU A 10 -36.68 -44.12 -33.22
CA LEU A 10 -36.80 -42.96 -32.33
C LEU A 10 -36.48 -41.70 -33.14
N ALA A 11 -37.52 -40.95 -33.50
CA ALA A 11 -37.37 -39.58 -33.98
C ALA A 11 -36.92 -38.70 -32.80
N PHE A 12 -35.63 -38.38 -32.76
CA PHE A 12 -35.13 -37.26 -31.94
C PHE A 12 -35.71 -35.97 -32.53
N LEU A 13 -36.79 -35.46 -31.94
CA LEU A 13 -37.15 -34.05 -32.09
C LEU A 13 -36.05 -33.25 -31.39
N ALA A 14 -35.09 -32.77 -32.16
CA ALA A 14 -34.21 -31.70 -31.74
C ALA A 14 -35.07 -30.45 -31.53
N CYS A 15 -35.44 -30.17 -30.27
CA CYS A 15 -35.91 -28.86 -29.87
C CYS A 15 -34.73 -27.91 -30.00
N THR A 16 -34.56 -27.29 -31.17
CA THR A 16 -33.70 -26.13 -31.31
C THR A 16 -34.25 -25.02 -30.41
N PRO A 17 -33.45 -24.44 -29.50
CA PRO A 17 -33.89 -23.28 -28.76
C PRO A 17 -34.27 -22.18 -29.76
N PRO A 18 -35.32 -21.38 -29.48
CA PRO A 18 -35.72 -20.31 -30.39
C PRO A 18 -34.52 -19.41 -30.65
N ALA A 19 -34.27 -19.08 -31.93
CA ALA A 19 -33.24 -18.15 -32.32
C ALA A 19 -33.44 -16.86 -31.51
N ARG A 20 -32.41 -16.45 -30.75
CA ARG A 20 -32.44 -15.21 -29.99
C ARG A 20 -32.77 -14.09 -30.97
N ALA A 21 -33.85 -13.34 -30.72
CA ALA A 21 -34.29 -12.29 -31.62
C ALA A 21 -33.11 -11.33 -31.88
N GLN A 22 -32.93 -10.93 -33.14
CA GLN A 22 -31.86 -10.02 -33.51
C GLN A 22 -32.05 -8.70 -32.75
N GLN A 23 -31.05 -8.34 -31.95
CA GLN A 23 -31.00 -7.04 -31.27
C GLN A 23 -30.63 -5.97 -32.29
N THR A 24 -31.43 -4.92 -32.37
CA THR A 24 -31.24 -3.78 -33.26
C THR A 24 -31.50 -2.48 -32.50
N ASP A 25 -31.07 -1.36 -33.09
CA ASP A 25 -31.34 -0.02 -32.57
C ASP A 25 -32.85 0.23 -32.32
N ALA A 26 -33.71 -0.28 -33.20
CA ALA A 26 -35.16 -0.06 -33.12
C ALA A 26 -35.87 -0.88 -32.03
N ASN A 27 -35.25 -1.93 -31.47
CA ASN A 27 -35.93 -2.86 -30.56
C ASN A 27 -35.19 -3.13 -29.25
N THR A 28 -34.00 -2.56 -29.05
CA THR A 28 -33.15 -2.80 -27.87
C THR A 28 -32.49 -1.48 -27.46
N PRO A 29 -32.47 -1.14 -26.16
CA PRO A 29 -31.66 -0.02 -25.67
C PRO A 29 -30.18 -0.41 -25.72
N LEU A 30 -29.56 -0.29 -26.90
CA LEU A 30 -28.18 -0.77 -27.12
C LEU A 30 -27.16 -0.08 -26.20
N HIS A 31 -27.41 1.17 -25.80
CA HIS A 31 -26.58 1.91 -24.84
C HIS A 31 -26.58 1.33 -23.42
N LEU A 32 -27.56 0.48 -23.06
CA LEU A 32 -27.62 -0.27 -21.79
C LEU A 32 -27.11 -1.71 -21.93
N SER A 33 -26.51 -2.05 -23.08
CA SER A 33 -25.93 -3.38 -23.26
C SER A 33 -24.78 -3.59 -22.29
N ARG A 34 -24.78 -4.73 -21.61
CA ARG A 34 -23.71 -5.09 -20.67
C ARG A 34 -22.36 -5.17 -21.40
N PRO A 35 -21.37 -4.35 -21.02
CA PRO A 35 -20.03 -4.46 -21.59
C PRO A 35 -19.32 -5.75 -21.14
N ASP A 36 -18.39 -6.22 -21.98
CA ASP A 36 -17.60 -7.42 -21.72
C ASP A 36 -16.30 -7.07 -20.98
N TYR A 37 -16.44 -6.70 -19.71
CA TYR A 37 -15.30 -6.32 -18.88
C TYR A 37 -14.48 -7.55 -18.46
N ARG A 38 -13.14 -7.44 -18.55
CA ARG A 38 -12.21 -8.44 -18.03
C ARG A 38 -12.03 -8.35 -16.51
N ILE A 39 -12.07 -7.13 -15.99
CA ILE A 39 -12.06 -6.81 -14.56
C ILE A 39 -13.47 -6.38 -14.16
N PRO A 40 -13.99 -6.79 -12.98
CA PRO A 40 -15.29 -6.34 -12.52
C PRO A 40 -15.43 -4.81 -12.56
N TYR A 41 -16.57 -4.32 -13.04
CA TYR A 41 -16.90 -2.89 -13.09
C TYR A 41 -18.20 -2.65 -12.34
N GLY A 42 -18.24 -1.59 -11.54
CA GLY A 42 -19.35 -1.25 -10.66
C GLY A 42 -18.85 -0.78 -9.29
N ILE A 43 -19.79 -0.52 -8.39
CA ILE A 43 -19.51 -0.08 -7.02
C ILE A 43 -19.43 -1.33 -6.14
N PRO A 44 -18.28 -1.65 -5.52
CA PRO A 44 -18.17 -2.76 -4.59
C PRO A 44 -18.93 -2.43 -3.31
N THR A 45 -19.41 -3.46 -2.62
CA THR A 45 -20.00 -3.31 -1.28
C THR A 45 -18.92 -3.33 -0.20
N VAL A 46 -19.19 -2.70 0.95
CA VAL A 46 -18.32 -2.78 2.14
C VAL A 46 -18.04 -4.24 2.54
N GLY A 47 -19.04 -5.12 2.45
CA GLY A 47 -18.87 -6.54 2.76
C GLY A 47 -17.95 -7.28 1.78
N GLU A 48 -18.00 -6.96 0.48
CA GLU A 48 -17.07 -7.51 -0.50
C GLU A 48 -15.64 -7.04 -0.26
N ILE A 49 -15.45 -5.77 0.13
CA ILE A 49 -14.14 -5.24 0.53
C ILE A 49 -13.62 -5.98 1.76
N GLY A 50 -14.43 -6.06 2.82
CA GLY A 50 -14.09 -6.78 4.05
C GLY A 50 -13.70 -8.24 3.80
N THR A 51 -14.39 -8.92 2.90
CA THR A 51 -14.06 -10.31 2.52
C THR A 51 -12.67 -10.43 1.88
N VAL A 52 -12.21 -9.41 1.13
CA VAL A 52 -10.83 -9.39 0.59
C VAL A 52 -9.82 -9.16 1.71
N LEU A 53 -10.09 -8.19 2.59
CA LEU A 53 -9.22 -7.87 3.73
C LEU A 53 -9.06 -9.08 4.67
N ASP A 54 -10.14 -9.81 4.93
CA ASP A 54 -10.16 -11.01 5.75
C ASP A 54 -9.29 -12.14 5.20
N ARG A 55 -9.28 -12.33 3.87
CA ARG A 55 -8.39 -13.31 3.22
C ARG A 55 -6.93 -12.91 3.41
N VAL A 56 -6.60 -11.64 3.20
CA VAL A 56 -5.24 -11.13 3.42
C VAL A 56 -4.83 -11.30 4.88
N TYR A 57 -5.68 -10.89 5.83
CA TYR A 57 -5.44 -11.07 7.26
C TYR A 57 -5.19 -12.53 7.64
N THR A 58 -6.07 -13.44 7.21
CA THR A 58 -5.97 -14.87 7.53
C THR A 58 -4.65 -15.46 7.05
N TYR A 59 -4.21 -15.08 5.85
CA TYR A 59 -2.91 -15.49 5.32
C TYR A 59 -1.75 -14.94 6.15
N LEU A 60 -1.80 -13.67 6.51
CA LEU A 60 -0.72 -12.98 7.22
C LEU A 60 -0.54 -13.46 8.67
N GLU A 61 -1.59 -13.98 9.30
CA GLU A 61 -1.48 -14.63 10.60
C GLU A 61 -0.55 -15.84 10.57
N GLU A 62 -0.65 -16.68 9.54
CA GLU A 62 0.25 -17.83 9.36
C GLU A 62 1.61 -17.41 8.77
N ALA A 63 1.62 -16.41 7.89
CA ALA A 63 2.77 -16.02 7.10
C ALA A 63 3.78 -15.11 7.83
N SER A 64 3.43 -14.60 9.02
CA SER A 64 4.32 -13.78 9.85
C SER A 64 4.06 -13.96 11.35
N PRO A 65 4.28 -15.16 11.91
CA PRO A 65 3.97 -15.45 13.30
C PRO A 65 4.80 -14.57 14.26
N ALA A 66 4.15 -14.10 15.34
CA ALA A 66 4.79 -13.39 16.44
C ALA A 66 5.56 -14.38 17.34
N ALA A 67 6.67 -14.93 16.84
CA ALA A 67 7.45 -15.93 17.57
C ALA A 67 8.96 -15.79 17.33
N VAL A 68 9.73 -16.16 18.35
CA VAL A 68 11.20 -16.29 18.28
C VAL A 68 11.60 -17.74 18.49
N VAL A 69 12.65 -18.16 17.80
CA VAL A 69 13.24 -19.48 17.91
C VAL A 69 14.73 -19.38 18.25
N ASP A 70 15.22 -20.31 19.07
CA ASP A 70 16.65 -20.59 19.15
C ASP A 70 17.03 -21.38 17.89
N THR A 71 17.99 -20.85 17.13
CA THR A 71 18.31 -21.39 15.79
C THR A 71 19.13 -22.67 15.83
N GLU A 72 19.75 -23.00 16.96
CA GLU A 72 20.53 -24.23 17.13
C GLU A 72 19.62 -25.41 17.49
N SER A 73 18.69 -25.21 18.42
CA SER A 73 17.76 -26.22 18.92
C SER A 73 16.45 -26.29 18.14
N GLY A 74 16.09 -25.22 17.42
CA GLY A 74 14.78 -25.07 16.78
C GLY A 74 13.63 -24.85 17.77
N LYS A 75 13.92 -24.65 19.05
CA LYS A 75 12.91 -24.48 20.11
C LYS A 75 12.29 -23.08 20.00
N ILE A 76 10.96 -23.01 19.99
CA ILE A 76 10.23 -21.74 20.15
C ILE A 76 10.47 -21.21 21.57
N ILE A 77 10.88 -19.95 21.64
CA ILE A 77 11.17 -19.22 22.87
C ILE A 77 9.89 -18.48 23.26
N THR A 78 9.29 -18.94 24.36
CA THR A 78 8.01 -18.39 24.87
C THR A 78 8.20 -17.53 26.12
N ASN A 79 9.41 -17.50 26.68
CA ASN A 79 9.78 -16.68 27.81
C ASN A 79 11.16 -16.04 27.55
N PRO A 80 11.28 -14.70 27.57
CA PRO A 80 12.56 -14.02 27.36
C PRO A 80 13.67 -14.44 28.32
N ALA A 81 13.36 -14.97 29.51
CA ALA A 81 14.36 -15.52 30.43
C ALA A 81 15.07 -16.78 29.88
N GLU A 82 14.50 -17.46 28.89
CA GLU A 82 15.14 -18.60 28.22
C GLU A 82 16.24 -18.16 27.23
N LEU A 83 16.35 -16.86 26.94
CA LEU A 83 17.33 -16.31 26.01
C LEU A 83 18.76 -16.27 26.59
N ASP A 84 18.94 -16.25 27.91
CA ASP A 84 20.25 -16.14 28.57
C ASP A 84 21.21 -17.31 28.25
N GLY A 85 20.72 -18.41 27.66
CA GLY A 85 21.54 -19.54 27.18
C GLY A 85 21.70 -19.65 25.67
N SER A 86 20.99 -18.82 24.90
CA SER A 86 20.95 -18.90 23.43
C SER A 86 22.05 -18.04 22.82
N ARG A 87 22.81 -18.56 21.85
CA ARG A 87 23.83 -17.78 21.11
C ARG A 87 23.31 -17.17 19.82
N ASN A 88 22.23 -17.72 19.27
CA ASN A 88 21.69 -17.29 17.99
C ASN A 88 20.18 -17.51 17.96
N ILE A 89 19.43 -16.41 17.95
CA ILE A 89 17.98 -16.41 17.87
C ILE A 89 17.50 -15.78 16.57
N ALA A 90 16.33 -16.18 16.09
CA ALA A 90 15.69 -15.58 14.93
C ALA A 90 14.19 -15.47 15.16
N PHE A 91 13.51 -14.58 14.42
CA PHE A 91 12.07 -14.73 14.27
C PHE A 91 11.80 -16.09 13.63
N GLN A 92 10.69 -16.73 14.02
CA GLN A 92 10.28 -17.99 13.42
C GLN A 92 10.23 -17.84 11.89
N GLN A 93 10.91 -18.73 11.18
CA GLN A 93 10.97 -18.69 9.73
C GLN A 93 9.55 -18.81 9.16
N ALA A 94 9.16 -17.79 8.40
CA ALA A 94 7.89 -17.71 7.69
C ALA A 94 8.10 -16.97 6.36
N ASP A 95 7.01 -16.59 5.70
CA ASP A 95 7.06 -15.94 4.39
C ASP A 95 7.52 -14.47 4.50
N PHE A 96 7.26 -13.81 5.64
CA PHE A 96 7.56 -12.39 5.82
C PHE A 96 8.28 -12.04 7.11
N ARG A 97 9.06 -10.95 7.06
CA ARG A 97 9.84 -10.40 8.18
C ARG A 97 8.98 -9.43 8.99
N LEU A 98 9.15 -9.42 10.31
CA LEU A 98 8.34 -8.57 11.21
C LEU A 98 8.81 -7.11 11.33
N VAL A 99 10.06 -6.84 10.96
CA VAL A 99 10.74 -5.55 11.19
C VAL A 99 11.23 -4.90 9.89
N SER A 100 10.73 -5.33 8.73
CA SER A 100 11.05 -4.67 7.47
C SER A 100 10.13 -3.48 7.22
N TYR A 101 10.56 -2.51 6.40
CA TYR A 101 9.71 -1.36 6.11
C TYR A 101 8.35 -1.75 5.51
N GLU A 102 8.29 -2.81 4.69
CA GLU A 102 7.04 -3.31 4.13
C GLU A 102 6.07 -3.79 5.22
N TRP A 103 6.60 -4.33 6.33
CA TRP A 103 5.80 -4.71 7.48
C TRP A 103 5.36 -3.50 8.31
N GLY A 104 6.15 -2.43 8.36
CA GLY A 104 5.71 -1.13 8.87
C GLY A 104 4.43 -0.64 8.16
N VAL A 105 4.40 -0.73 6.83
CA VAL A 105 3.18 -0.41 6.04
C VAL A 105 2.04 -1.39 6.36
N THR A 106 2.36 -2.66 6.57
CA THR A 106 1.37 -3.69 6.92
C THR A 106 0.73 -3.42 8.28
N TYR A 107 1.49 -3.06 9.30
CA TYR A 107 0.95 -2.66 10.60
C TYR A 107 0.04 -1.43 10.49
N ALA A 108 0.44 -0.41 9.72
CA ALA A 108 -0.43 0.73 9.45
C ALA A 108 -1.73 0.32 8.75
N GLY A 109 -1.65 -0.58 7.76
CA GLY A 109 -2.81 -1.14 7.06
C GLY A 109 -3.75 -1.92 7.97
N MET A 110 -3.21 -2.73 8.87
CA MET A 110 -4.00 -3.46 9.86
C MET A 110 -4.71 -2.51 10.84
N LEU A 111 -4.03 -1.48 11.35
CA LEU A 111 -4.68 -0.47 12.21
C LEU A 111 -5.81 0.27 11.47
N SER A 112 -5.60 0.64 10.20
CA SER A 112 -6.64 1.26 9.38
C SER A 112 -7.81 0.30 9.09
N ALA A 113 -7.53 -0.98 8.84
CA ALA A 113 -8.56 -2.00 8.66
C ALA A 113 -9.39 -2.18 9.94
N ALA A 114 -8.75 -2.21 11.12
CA ALA A 114 -9.46 -2.25 12.41
C ALA A 114 -10.40 -1.05 12.56
N ALA A 115 -9.92 0.16 12.28
CA ALA A 115 -10.70 1.39 12.44
C ALA A 115 -11.90 1.48 11.47
N SER A 116 -11.73 1.02 10.23
CA SER A 116 -12.76 1.11 9.18
C SER A 116 -13.78 -0.03 9.22
N THR A 117 -13.37 -1.24 9.62
CA THR A 117 -14.27 -2.41 9.72
C THR A 117 -14.94 -2.53 11.09
N GLY A 118 -14.33 -1.95 12.13
CA GLY A 118 -14.71 -2.18 13.52
C GLY A 118 -14.29 -3.56 14.07
N GLU A 119 -13.48 -4.32 13.34
CA GLU A 119 -13.04 -5.65 13.76
C GLU A 119 -11.68 -5.59 14.49
N GLU A 120 -11.68 -5.92 15.79
CA GLU A 120 -10.49 -5.85 16.65
C GLU A 120 -9.35 -6.77 16.21
N LYS A 121 -9.65 -7.88 15.52
CA LYS A 121 -8.66 -8.87 15.06
C LYS A 121 -7.48 -8.26 14.29
N TYR A 122 -7.74 -7.18 13.54
CA TYR A 122 -6.70 -6.46 12.80
C TYR A 122 -5.78 -5.66 13.73
N ALA A 123 -6.32 -5.03 14.78
CA ALA A 123 -5.51 -4.34 15.78
C ALA A 123 -4.77 -5.33 16.70
N ASP A 124 -5.38 -6.47 17.01
CA ASP A 124 -4.76 -7.55 17.78
C ASP A 124 -3.52 -8.10 17.09
N TYR A 125 -3.59 -8.30 15.77
CA TYR A 125 -2.41 -8.64 14.96
C TYR A 125 -1.25 -7.68 15.22
N VAL A 126 -1.50 -6.37 15.19
CA VAL A 126 -0.43 -5.38 15.43
C VAL A 126 0.06 -5.47 16.87
N THR A 127 -0.86 -5.57 17.83
CA THR A 127 -0.58 -5.65 19.26
C THR A 127 0.35 -6.82 19.59
N ASP A 128 0.07 -8.02 19.07
CA ASP A 128 0.86 -9.22 19.36
C ASP A 128 2.32 -9.08 18.89
N ARG A 129 2.54 -8.48 17.71
CA ARG A 129 3.89 -8.34 17.17
C ARG A 129 4.63 -7.19 17.83
N MET A 130 3.95 -6.08 18.14
CA MET A 130 4.55 -4.99 18.91
C MET A 130 4.90 -5.43 20.34
N ALA A 131 4.08 -6.28 20.97
CA ALA A 131 4.38 -6.89 22.26
C ALA A 131 5.65 -7.73 22.20
N LEU A 132 5.78 -8.59 21.19
CA LEU A 132 7.00 -9.36 20.97
C LEU A 132 8.23 -8.45 20.82
N LEU A 133 8.17 -7.40 20.01
CA LEU A 133 9.30 -6.48 19.81
C LEU A 133 9.66 -5.76 21.12
N ALA A 134 8.67 -5.29 21.87
CA ALA A 134 8.84 -4.63 23.17
C ALA A 134 9.48 -5.55 24.21
N GLU A 135 9.05 -6.80 24.28
CA GLU A 135 9.60 -7.80 25.22
C GLU A 135 11.03 -8.22 24.85
N LEU A 136 11.33 -8.36 23.56
CA LEU A 136 12.65 -8.75 23.09
C LEU A 136 13.67 -7.65 23.28
N HIS A 137 13.32 -6.40 22.95
CA HIS A 137 14.23 -5.27 22.92
C HIS A 137 15.20 -5.19 24.12
N PRO A 138 14.75 -5.11 25.39
CA PRO A 138 15.66 -5.00 26.53
C PRO A 138 16.57 -6.23 26.70
N VAL A 139 16.10 -7.42 26.32
CA VAL A 139 16.87 -8.66 26.47
C VAL A 139 17.96 -8.75 25.42
N VAL A 140 17.63 -8.49 24.14
CA VAL A 140 18.62 -8.55 23.05
C VAL A 140 19.69 -7.47 23.21
N THR A 141 19.31 -6.27 23.65
CA THR A 141 20.27 -5.18 23.93
C THR A 141 21.28 -5.58 25.01
N LYS A 142 20.83 -6.23 26.09
CA LYS A 142 21.71 -6.73 27.14
C LYS A 142 22.61 -7.87 26.65
N LEU A 143 22.07 -8.80 25.85
CA LEU A 143 22.82 -9.95 25.35
C LEU A 143 23.88 -9.54 24.33
N GLU A 144 23.58 -8.60 23.43
CA GLU A 144 24.56 -8.09 22.46
C GLU A 144 25.75 -7.41 23.17
N GLN A 145 25.51 -6.71 24.29
CA GLN A 145 26.57 -6.09 25.09
C GLN A 145 27.42 -7.08 25.89
N SER A 146 26.81 -8.16 26.37
CA SER A 146 27.45 -9.09 27.32
C SER A 146 28.01 -10.36 26.66
N THR A 147 27.53 -10.71 25.47
CA THR A 147 27.84 -11.97 24.78
C THR A 147 28.44 -11.69 23.41
N PRO A 148 29.77 -11.87 23.25
CA PRO A 148 30.43 -11.75 21.95
C PRO A 148 29.78 -12.67 20.92
N ASP A 149 29.62 -12.16 19.69
CA ASP A 149 29.04 -12.88 18.54
C ASP A 149 27.56 -13.30 18.69
N PHE A 150 26.82 -12.75 19.65
CA PHE A 150 25.37 -12.98 19.77
C PHE A 150 24.64 -12.46 18.52
N ARG A 151 23.77 -13.29 17.92
CA ARG A 151 22.99 -12.95 16.73
C ARG A 151 21.50 -12.98 17.05
N HIS A 152 20.79 -11.95 16.60
CA HIS A 152 19.36 -11.79 16.87
C HIS A 152 18.67 -11.04 15.72
N PRO A 153 17.33 -11.18 15.57
CA PRO A 153 16.61 -10.60 14.44
C PRO A 153 16.32 -9.09 14.60
N MET A 154 16.61 -8.52 15.76
CA MET A 154 16.41 -7.09 16.07
C MET A 154 17.63 -6.22 15.71
N ALA A 155 18.64 -6.76 15.04
CA ALA A 155 19.90 -6.03 14.79
C ALA A 155 19.68 -4.70 14.06
N SER A 156 18.82 -4.66 13.04
CA SER A 156 18.47 -3.42 12.32
C SER A 156 17.58 -2.47 13.13
N VAL A 157 16.90 -2.97 14.17
CA VAL A 157 16.11 -2.15 15.09
C VAL A 157 17.00 -1.44 16.10
N LEU A 158 18.06 -2.12 16.59
CA LEU A 158 19.04 -1.54 17.49
C LEU A 158 20.04 -0.64 16.76
N HIS A 159 20.46 -1.07 15.57
CA HIS A 159 21.50 -0.40 14.78
C HIS A 159 20.99 -0.18 13.34
N PRO A 160 20.05 0.74 13.11
CA PRO A 160 19.58 1.06 11.75
C PRO A 160 20.73 1.60 10.89
N HIS A 161 20.77 1.23 9.61
CA HIS A 161 21.85 1.61 8.66
C HIS A 161 21.32 2.25 7.37
N ALA A 162 20.00 2.23 7.17
CA ALA A 162 19.31 3.03 6.18
C ALA A 162 17.92 3.44 6.71
N LEU A 163 17.31 4.43 6.05
CA LEU A 163 15.90 4.76 6.27
C LEU A 163 14.97 3.53 6.13
N ASP A 164 15.32 2.59 5.24
CA ASP A 164 14.61 1.30 5.04
C ASP A 164 14.54 0.43 6.31
N ASP A 165 15.45 0.64 7.29
CA ASP A 165 15.47 -0.09 8.56
C ASP A 165 14.60 0.57 9.64
N ALA A 166 14.20 1.84 9.44
CA ALA A 166 13.68 2.70 10.49
C ALA A 166 12.28 3.23 10.20
N GLY A 167 12.10 4.02 9.14
CA GLY A 167 10.99 4.97 9.07
C GLY A 167 9.60 4.36 9.14
N ALA A 168 9.29 3.40 8.27
CA ALA A 168 7.96 2.81 8.23
C ALA A 168 7.60 2.05 9.52
N ILE A 169 8.58 1.37 10.14
CA ILE A 169 8.37 0.68 11.42
C ILE A 169 8.20 1.68 12.56
N CYS A 170 9.01 2.75 12.60
CA CYS A 170 8.86 3.82 13.59
C CYS A 170 7.48 4.47 13.52
N ALA A 171 7.02 4.84 12.31
CA ALA A 171 5.69 5.41 12.11
C ALA A 171 4.59 4.43 12.58
N ALA A 172 4.74 3.14 12.31
CA ALA A 172 3.81 2.11 12.78
C ALA A 172 3.79 1.94 14.30
N MET A 173 4.95 1.97 14.96
CA MET A 173 5.05 1.90 16.43
C MET A 173 4.34 3.09 17.09
N ILE A 174 4.54 4.31 16.57
CA ILE A 174 3.84 5.50 17.07
C ILE A 174 2.32 5.37 16.86
N LYS A 175 1.89 4.92 15.68
CA LYS A 175 0.47 4.67 15.38
C LYS A 175 -0.12 3.59 16.31
N ALA A 176 0.62 2.53 16.63
CA ALA A 176 0.20 1.50 17.58
C ALA A 176 0.03 2.06 19.00
N LYS A 177 0.96 2.90 19.49
CA LYS A 177 0.79 3.60 20.77
C LYS A 177 -0.45 4.49 20.77
N ARG A 178 -0.69 5.24 19.69
CA ARG A 178 -1.90 6.07 19.53
C ARG A 178 -3.19 5.22 19.53
N ALA A 179 -3.13 4.02 18.96
CA ALA A 179 -4.23 3.06 18.96
C ALA A 179 -4.42 2.33 20.31
N GLY A 180 -3.63 2.65 21.34
CA GLY A 180 -3.80 2.11 22.70
C GLY A 180 -2.90 0.92 23.05
N PHE A 181 -1.85 0.65 22.28
CA PHE A 181 -0.86 -0.38 22.65
C PHE A 181 -0.26 -0.11 24.05
N PRO A 182 -0.32 -1.07 24.99
CA PRO A 182 0.03 -0.81 26.39
C PRO A 182 1.52 -1.01 26.73
N GLY A 183 2.30 -1.63 25.83
CA GLY A 183 3.72 -1.92 26.06
C GLY A 183 4.65 -0.74 25.78
N ASP A 184 5.93 -0.91 26.13
CA ASP A 184 6.95 0.11 25.92
C ASP A 184 7.65 -0.06 24.55
N LEU A 185 7.39 0.88 23.64
CA LEU A 185 8.07 1.01 22.34
C LEU A 185 9.01 2.22 22.30
N ASP A 186 9.09 3.03 23.37
CA ASP A 186 9.80 4.31 23.35
C ASP A 186 11.29 4.17 23.03
N PRO A 187 12.03 3.19 23.59
CA PRO A 187 13.44 3.03 23.26
C PRO A 187 13.68 2.78 21.76
N MET A 188 12.79 2.06 21.08
CA MET A 188 12.91 1.81 19.64
C MET A 188 12.48 3.02 18.82
N ILE A 189 11.38 3.67 19.20
CA ILE A 189 10.89 4.89 18.53
C ILE A 189 11.96 5.99 18.60
N GLU A 190 12.53 6.24 19.79
CA GLU A 190 13.56 7.25 19.99
C GLU A 190 14.82 6.93 19.18
N ASN A 191 15.27 5.67 19.17
CA ASN A 191 16.42 5.24 18.36
C ASN A 191 16.21 5.50 16.87
N PHE A 192 15.02 5.18 16.34
CA PHE A 192 14.71 5.41 14.93
C PHE A 192 14.59 6.89 14.59
N LEU A 193 13.94 7.69 15.43
CA LEU A 193 13.84 9.14 15.21
C LEU A 193 15.21 9.81 15.26
N ASP A 194 16.07 9.42 16.22
CA ASP A 194 17.44 9.92 16.32
C ASP A 194 18.24 9.58 15.05
N TYR A 195 18.18 8.32 14.60
CA TYR A 195 18.84 7.88 13.39
C TYR A 195 18.40 8.70 12.15
N ILE A 196 17.09 8.87 11.95
CA ILE A 196 16.54 9.61 10.79
C ILE A 196 16.95 11.09 10.84
N SER A 197 16.92 11.70 12.02
CA SER A 197 17.22 13.12 12.17
C SER A 197 18.72 13.44 12.14
N ASN A 198 19.55 12.59 12.74
CA ASN A 198 20.94 12.93 13.07
C ASN A 198 21.99 12.09 12.34
N ASP A 199 21.72 10.82 12.04
CA ASP A 199 22.73 9.89 11.49
C ASP A 199 22.58 9.61 10.00
N GLN A 200 21.34 9.59 9.49
CA GLN A 200 21.09 9.36 8.07
C GLN A 200 21.79 10.42 7.21
N LEU A 201 22.45 9.97 6.14
CA LEU A 201 23.13 10.85 5.18
C LEU A 201 22.16 11.90 4.62
N ARG A 202 22.62 13.16 4.59
CA ARG A 202 21.95 14.28 3.96
C ARG A 202 22.87 15.01 2.97
N LEU A 203 22.30 15.59 1.92
CA LEU A 203 22.95 16.58 1.07
C LEU A 203 23.26 17.86 1.88
N PRO A 204 24.12 18.78 1.38
CA PRO A 204 24.48 20.00 2.10
C PRO A 204 23.30 20.90 2.50
N ASP A 205 22.17 20.82 1.79
CA ASP A 205 20.96 21.58 2.09
C ASP A 205 20.00 20.88 3.08
N GLY A 206 20.37 19.70 3.57
CA GLY A 206 19.62 18.89 4.52
C GLY A 206 18.68 17.84 3.88
N THR A 207 18.65 17.71 2.55
CA THR A 207 17.85 16.67 1.87
C THR A 207 18.40 15.28 2.20
N LEU A 208 17.56 14.37 2.70
CA LEU A 208 17.95 12.98 2.98
C LEU A 208 18.39 12.28 1.68
N ALA A 209 19.51 11.54 1.75
CA ALA A 209 20.16 10.98 0.57
C ALA A 209 20.79 9.61 0.84
N ARG A 210 21.24 8.95 -0.23
CA ARG A 210 22.01 7.70 -0.18
C ARG A 210 23.33 7.83 -0.94
N ASN A 211 24.33 7.04 -0.53
CA ASN A 211 25.57 6.84 -1.29
C ASN A 211 25.57 5.50 -2.07
N ARG A 212 24.39 5.05 -2.52
CA ARG A 212 24.22 3.85 -3.33
C ARG A 212 23.05 3.99 -4.32
N PRO A 213 23.17 3.47 -5.56
CA PRO A 213 24.38 2.90 -6.16
C PRO A 213 25.44 3.97 -6.49
N MET A 214 25.11 5.25 -6.35
CA MET A 214 25.99 6.39 -6.62
C MET A 214 26.00 7.34 -5.42
N THR A 215 27.08 8.11 -5.29
CA THR A 215 27.23 9.14 -4.25
C THR A 215 26.17 10.24 -4.43
N ASN A 216 25.66 10.76 -3.32
CA ASN A 216 24.67 11.86 -3.30
C ASN A 216 23.45 11.58 -4.20
N SER A 217 22.94 10.36 -4.11
CA SER A 217 21.75 9.92 -4.82
C SER A 217 20.50 10.13 -3.97
N LEU A 218 19.45 10.70 -4.57
CA LEU A 218 18.11 10.75 -4.01
C LEU A 218 17.29 9.63 -4.63
N TRP A 219 16.60 8.88 -3.78
CA TRP A 219 15.64 7.87 -4.17
C TRP A 219 14.27 8.35 -3.74
N LEU A 220 13.31 8.34 -4.66
CA LEU A 220 11.97 8.83 -4.35
C LEU A 220 11.32 8.06 -3.17
N ASP A 221 11.67 6.79 -3.00
CA ASP A 221 11.29 5.94 -1.87
C ASP A 221 11.63 6.58 -0.51
N ASP A 222 12.74 7.33 -0.41
CA ASP A 222 13.21 7.93 0.84
C ASP A 222 12.23 8.95 1.42
N LEU A 223 11.33 9.51 0.61
CA LEU A 223 10.20 10.29 1.13
C LEU A 223 9.38 9.45 2.10
N PHE A 224 8.96 8.25 1.69
CA PHE A 224 8.14 7.39 2.54
C PHE A 224 8.95 6.74 3.67
N MET A 225 10.23 6.47 3.44
CA MET A 225 11.09 5.89 4.47
C MET A 225 11.51 6.90 5.55
N SER A 226 11.11 8.18 5.47
CA SER A 226 11.49 9.19 6.45
C SER A 226 10.33 10.08 6.92
N VAL A 227 9.60 10.68 5.98
CA VAL A 227 8.62 11.73 6.27
C VAL A 227 7.46 11.25 7.14
N PRO A 228 6.85 10.06 6.94
CA PRO A 228 5.85 9.55 7.87
C PRO A 228 6.38 9.41 9.31
N ALA A 229 7.62 8.94 9.49
CA ALA A 229 8.21 8.82 10.82
C ALA A 229 8.45 10.18 11.47
N LEU A 230 8.99 11.14 10.71
CA LEU A 230 9.17 12.52 11.17
C LEU A 230 7.81 13.15 11.54
N ALA A 231 6.81 13.07 10.67
CA ALA A 231 5.48 13.61 10.91
C ALA A 231 4.83 13.01 12.16
N GLN A 232 4.87 11.67 12.31
CA GLN A 232 4.38 11.00 13.50
C GLN A 232 5.21 11.37 14.75
N GLY A 233 6.51 11.56 14.62
CA GLY A 233 7.40 12.02 15.68
C GLY A 233 7.06 13.42 16.18
N GLY A 234 6.71 14.35 15.28
CA GLY A 234 6.23 15.68 15.62
C GLY A 234 4.96 15.64 16.47
N GLU A 235 3.98 14.84 16.06
CA GLU A 235 2.73 14.63 16.80
C GLU A 235 2.97 13.91 18.13
N TYR A 236 3.85 12.90 18.15
CA TYR A 236 4.12 12.08 19.33
C TYR A 236 4.86 12.83 20.43
N THR A 237 5.82 13.66 20.06
CA THR A 237 6.69 14.37 21.00
C THR A 237 6.25 15.81 21.27
N GLY A 238 5.39 16.38 20.41
CA GLY A 238 5.07 17.80 20.38
C GLY A 238 6.21 18.69 19.86
N ASN A 239 7.30 18.11 19.34
CA ASN A 239 8.43 18.86 18.81
C ASN A 239 8.19 19.25 17.34
N THR A 240 7.95 20.55 17.11
CA THR A 240 7.63 21.09 15.78
C THR A 240 8.76 20.93 14.76
N ALA A 241 10.01 20.78 15.20
CA ALA A 241 11.16 20.60 14.31
C ALA A 241 11.03 19.36 13.41
N TYR A 242 10.31 18.33 13.87
CA TYR A 242 10.03 17.16 13.04
C TYR A 242 9.06 17.47 11.91
N PHE A 243 8.02 18.29 12.15
CA PHE A 243 7.11 18.75 11.09
C PHE A 243 7.83 19.64 10.08
N ASP A 244 8.68 20.55 10.57
CA ASP A 244 9.49 21.43 9.72
C ASP A 244 10.41 20.61 8.79
N ASP A 245 11.11 19.59 9.32
CA ASP A 245 11.95 18.70 8.51
C ASP A 245 11.11 17.87 7.53
N ALA A 246 10.00 17.28 7.99
CA ALA A 246 9.09 16.48 7.16
C ALA A 246 8.58 17.27 5.93
N VAL A 247 8.10 18.49 6.13
CA VAL A 247 7.68 19.38 5.04
C VAL A 247 8.86 19.74 4.14
N LYS A 248 10.00 20.10 4.74
CA LYS A 248 11.21 20.45 3.98
C LYS A 248 11.66 19.32 3.06
N GLN A 249 11.64 18.06 3.53
CA GLN A 249 11.96 16.91 2.69
C GLN A 249 11.01 16.80 1.49
N VAL A 250 9.68 16.89 1.69
CA VAL A 250 8.72 16.84 0.58
C VAL A 250 9.01 17.89 -0.48
N LEU A 251 9.26 19.15 -0.07
CA LEU A 251 9.52 20.24 -1.00
C LEU A 251 10.86 20.08 -1.73
N GLN A 252 11.92 19.71 -1.01
CA GLN A 252 13.26 19.53 -1.59
C GLN A 252 13.34 18.35 -2.57
N PHE A 253 12.65 17.24 -2.28
CA PHE A 253 12.52 16.14 -3.25
C PHE A 253 11.69 16.58 -4.45
N SER A 254 10.57 17.27 -4.24
CA SER A 254 9.68 17.68 -5.32
C SER A 254 10.32 18.67 -6.29
N GLU A 255 11.08 19.64 -5.78
CA GLU A 255 11.84 20.59 -6.61
C GLU A 255 12.78 19.89 -7.62
N ARG A 256 13.33 18.73 -7.24
CA ARG A 256 14.31 17.99 -8.05
C ARG A 256 13.70 16.87 -8.89
N MET A 257 12.65 16.26 -8.36
CA MET A 257 12.18 14.94 -8.82
C MET A 257 10.76 15.00 -9.40
N PHE A 258 10.01 16.09 -9.24
CA PHE A 258 8.69 16.21 -9.84
C PHE A 258 8.78 16.70 -11.29
N ASN A 259 8.16 15.97 -12.21
CA ASN A 259 7.95 16.41 -13.58
C ASN A 259 6.58 17.08 -13.67
N GLU A 260 6.54 18.41 -13.73
CA GLU A 260 5.31 19.20 -13.81
C GLU A 260 4.48 18.93 -15.08
N GLU A 261 5.11 18.62 -16.21
CA GLU A 261 4.42 18.33 -17.47
C GLU A 261 3.61 17.03 -17.37
N LYS A 262 4.17 16.03 -16.70
CA LYS A 262 3.55 14.71 -16.52
C LYS A 262 2.72 14.61 -15.24
N GLY A 263 2.97 15.48 -14.26
CA GLY A 263 2.44 15.34 -12.91
C GLY A 263 2.93 14.06 -12.23
N LEU A 264 4.17 13.62 -12.51
CA LEU A 264 4.76 12.38 -12.00
C LEU A 264 6.16 12.64 -11.45
N TYR A 265 6.64 11.77 -10.55
CA TYR A 265 8.00 11.84 -10.05
C TYR A 265 8.94 10.89 -10.79
N LEU A 266 10.17 11.32 -11.04
CA LEU A 266 11.25 10.40 -11.42
C LEU A 266 11.67 9.56 -10.20
N HIS A 267 12.07 8.31 -10.42
CA HIS A 267 12.48 7.43 -9.32
C HIS A 267 13.78 7.90 -8.63
N ALA A 268 14.68 8.51 -9.40
CA ALA A 268 16.05 8.69 -8.95
C ALA A 268 16.71 9.96 -9.51
N TYR A 269 17.41 10.68 -8.63
CA TYR A 269 18.16 11.89 -8.94
C TYR A 269 19.58 11.76 -8.38
N ILE A 270 20.60 12.17 -9.14
CA ILE A 270 22.01 12.13 -8.70
C ILE A 270 22.56 13.55 -8.70
N GLU A 271 22.93 14.05 -7.53
CA GLU A 271 23.47 15.40 -7.38
C GLU A 271 24.71 15.61 -8.28
N GLY A 272 24.76 16.78 -8.95
CA GLY A 272 25.88 17.15 -9.82
C GLY A 272 25.85 16.54 -11.23
N THR A 273 24.85 15.73 -11.55
CA THR A 273 24.68 15.21 -12.92
C THR A 273 23.83 16.19 -13.75
N PRO A 274 24.26 16.60 -14.97
CA PRO A 274 23.54 17.62 -15.76
C PRO A 274 22.14 17.23 -16.22
N ALA A 275 21.90 15.94 -16.46
CA ALA A 275 20.62 15.42 -16.93
C ALA A 275 20.43 13.96 -16.52
N HIS A 276 19.17 13.58 -16.27
CA HIS A 276 18.78 12.21 -15.95
C HIS A 276 17.75 11.70 -16.95
N PRO A 277 17.91 10.47 -17.47
CA PRO A 277 16.77 9.75 -18.03
C PRO A 277 15.68 9.63 -16.96
N GLN A 278 14.44 9.98 -17.31
CA GLN A 278 13.32 9.94 -16.37
C GLN A 278 12.59 8.61 -16.46
N TYR A 279 12.50 7.92 -15.33
CA TYR A 279 11.69 6.72 -15.17
C TYR A 279 10.67 6.94 -14.05
N HIS A 280 9.40 7.02 -14.43
CA HIS A 280 8.27 7.22 -13.52
C HIS A 280 7.81 5.86 -13.00
N TRP A 281 8.64 5.25 -12.16
CA TRP A 281 8.35 3.94 -11.58
C TRP A 281 7.14 4.01 -10.65
N GLY A 282 6.17 3.12 -10.88
CA GLY A 282 4.87 3.12 -10.23
C GLY A 282 4.96 3.08 -8.71
N ARG A 283 5.66 2.10 -8.12
CA ARG A 283 5.70 1.98 -6.65
C ARG A 283 6.41 3.15 -5.96
N ALA A 284 7.52 3.65 -6.51
CA ALA A 284 8.17 4.83 -5.92
C ALA A 284 7.29 6.09 -6.02
N ASN A 285 6.53 6.26 -7.13
CA ASN A 285 5.48 7.28 -7.19
C ASN A 285 4.40 7.05 -6.14
N GLY A 286 4.06 5.79 -5.87
CA GLY A 286 3.18 5.39 -4.78
C GLY A 286 3.70 5.89 -3.43
N TRP A 287 4.97 5.65 -3.13
CA TRP A 287 5.61 6.14 -1.91
C TRP A 287 5.57 7.66 -1.77
N ALA A 288 5.79 8.40 -2.86
CA ALA A 288 5.69 9.86 -2.83
C ALA A 288 4.27 10.36 -2.48
N ILE A 289 3.23 9.82 -3.13
CA ILE A 289 1.85 10.25 -2.84
C ILE A 289 1.39 9.82 -1.44
N MET A 290 1.73 8.60 -1.02
CA MET A 290 1.42 8.09 0.32
C MET A 290 2.09 8.96 1.39
N THR A 291 3.33 9.40 1.15
CA THR A 291 4.06 10.30 2.04
C THR A 291 3.32 11.61 2.27
N MET A 292 2.87 12.27 1.21
CA MET A 292 2.19 13.57 1.32
C MET A 292 0.88 13.45 2.11
N VAL A 293 0.14 12.37 1.88
CA VAL A 293 -1.10 12.07 2.61
C VAL A 293 -0.82 11.78 4.09
N GLU A 294 0.16 10.94 4.39
CA GLU A 294 0.55 10.59 5.77
C GLU A 294 1.09 11.78 6.56
N LEU A 295 1.80 12.71 5.89
CA LEU A 295 2.22 13.98 6.48
C LEU A 295 1.01 14.85 6.81
N LEU A 296 0.12 15.08 5.84
CA LEU A 296 -1.06 15.93 5.99
C LEU A 296 -2.08 15.40 7.02
N ASP A 297 -2.01 14.12 7.38
CA ASP A 297 -2.85 13.51 8.41
C ASP A 297 -2.55 14.01 9.83
N VAL A 298 -1.32 14.45 10.09
CA VAL A 298 -0.85 14.88 11.42
C VAL A 298 -0.18 16.25 11.41
N LEU A 299 0.09 16.84 10.24
CA LEU A 299 0.63 18.18 10.13
C LEU A 299 -0.38 19.22 10.67
N PRO A 300 0.03 20.14 11.56
CA PRO A 300 -0.86 21.20 12.05
C PRO A 300 -1.51 22.00 10.91
N GLU A 301 -2.80 22.30 11.05
CA GLU A 301 -3.57 22.98 9.99
C GLU A 301 -3.01 24.36 9.62
N ASP A 302 -2.37 25.04 10.58
CA ASP A 302 -1.76 26.36 10.43
C ASP A 302 -0.26 26.31 10.09
N HIS A 303 0.32 25.13 9.84
CA HIS A 303 1.71 24.99 9.46
C HIS A 303 2.00 25.66 8.11
N ALA A 304 3.04 26.50 8.04
CA ALA A 304 3.28 27.38 6.90
C ALA A 304 3.45 26.65 5.56
N GLY A 305 4.11 25.48 5.54
CA GLY A 305 4.31 24.69 4.31
C GLY A 305 3.20 23.70 3.97
N ARG A 306 2.07 23.72 4.70
CA ARG A 306 0.97 22.77 4.47
C ARG A 306 0.35 22.92 3.08
N GLU A 307 0.15 24.15 2.61
CA GLU A 307 -0.44 24.38 1.28
C GLU A 307 0.51 23.96 0.16
N ASP A 308 1.82 24.14 0.33
CA ASP A 308 2.80 23.70 -0.68
C ASP A 308 2.77 22.17 -0.86
N VAL A 309 2.62 21.42 0.24
CA VAL A 309 2.44 19.95 0.18
C VAL A 309 1.11 19.60 -0.52
N LEU A 310 0.02 20.30 -0.22
CA LEU A 310 -1.27 20.09 -0.89
C LEU A 310 -1.20 20.35 -2.40
N VAL A 311 -0.44 21.36 -2.84
CA VAL A 311 -0.26 21.67 -4.27
C VAL A 311 0.37 20.47 -4.99
N TYR A 312 1.49 19.94 -4.47
CA TYR A 312 2.12 18.76 -5.06
C TYR A 312 1.22 17.54 -5.01
N LEU A 313 0.53 17.29 -3.89
CA LEU A 313 -0.42 16.18 -3.77
C LEU A 313 -1.50 16.25 -4.87
N ARG A 314 -2.15 17.40 -5.05
CA ARG A 314 -3.23 17.58 -6.04
C ARG A 314 -2.71 17.45 -7.47
N GLN A 315 -1.51 17.96 -7.76
CA GLN A 315 -0.89 17.81 -9.08
C GLN A 315 -0.54 16.35 -9.37
N HIS A 316 0.01 15.64 -8.38
CA HIS A 316 0.38 14.23 -8.53
C HIS A 316 -0.84 13.32 -8.67
N ILE A 317 -1.92 13.55 -7.90
CA ILE A 317 -3.21 12.84 -8.06
C ILE A 317 -3.73 13.00 -9.49
N ARG A 318 -3.71 14.22 -10.04
CA ARG A 318 -4.15 14.48 -11.42
C ARG A 318 -3.29 13.71 -12.43
N GLY A 319 -1.96 13.75 -12.28
CA GLY A 319 -1.04 13.01 -13.13
C GLY A 319 -1.33 11.51 -13.08
N LEU A 320 -1.35 10.91 -11.89
CA LEU A 320 -1.63 9.49 -11.68
C LEU A 320 -2.98 9.07 -12.29
N ALA A 321 -4.06 9.79 -12.01
CA ALA A 321 -5.39 9.47 -12.56
C ALA A 321 -5.39 9.45 -14.11
N SER A 322 -4.60 10.31 -14.76
CA SER A 322 -4.50 10.34 -16.22
C SER A 322 -3.78 9.13 -16.86
N TYR A 323 -3.07 8.34 -16.05
CA TYR A 323 -2.31 7.16 -16.47
C TYR A 323 -2.92 5.82 -16.00
N GLN A 324 -4.14 5.83 -15.45
CA GLN A 324 -4.83 4.58 -15.09
C GLN A 324 -5.13 3.76 -16.36
N SER A 325 -4.82 2.46 -16.34
CA SER A 325 -5.14 1.59 -17.47
C SER A 325 -6.64 1.28 -17.53
N SER A 326 -7.12 0.78 -18.66
CA SER A 326 -8.50 0.31 -18.82
C SER A 326 -8.86 -0.87 -17.90
N GLU A 327 -7.85 -1.56 -17.35
CA GLU A 327 -8.03 -2.68 -16.41
C GLU A 327 -8.02 -2.18 -14.94
N GLY A 328 -7.99 -0.86 -14.71
CA GLY A 328 -8.01 -0.23 -13.39
C GLY A 328 -6.68 -0.20 -12.64
N LEU A 329 -5.70 -0.98 -13.09
CA LEU A 329 -4.33 -0.97 -12.56
C LEU A 329 -3.49 0.12 -13.21
N TRP A 330 -2.33 0.41 -12.62
CA TRP A 330 -1.29 1.23 -13.22
C TRP A 330 -0.13 0.40 -13.76
N HIS A 331 0.53 0.93 -14.77
CA HIS A 331 1.72 0.35 -15.37
C HIS A 331 2.96 0.51 -14.48
N GLN A 332 3.87 -0.47 -14.52
CA GLN A 332 5.15 -0.47 -13.79
C GLN A 332 5.96 0.81 -14.08
N LEU A 333 6.02 1.24 -15.33
CA LEU A 333 6.39 2.62 -15.68
C LEU A 333 5.11 3.34 -16.11
N LEU A 334 4.70 4.33 -15.33
CA LEU A 334 3.36 4.92 -15.39
C LEU A 334 3.03 5.50 -16.76
N ASP A 335 4.00 6.14 -17.39
CA ASP A 335 3.86 6.78 -18.70
C ASP A 335 4.22 5.86 -19.88
N ARG A 336 4.27 4.54 -19.65
CA ARG A 336 4.57 3.52 -20.66
C ARG A 336 3.61 2.33 -20.57
N ASN A 337 2.56 2.41 -21.38
CA ASN A 337 1.45 1.45 -21.40
C ASN A 337 1.79 0.07 -21.99
N ASP A 338 3.02 -0.12 -22.45
CA ASP A 338 3.58 -1.41 -22.87
C ASP A 338 4.39 -2.10 -21.76
N SER A 339 4.58 -1.44 -20.61
CA SER A 339 5.10 -2.11 -19.40
C SER A 339 3.98 -2.87 -18.68
N TYR A 340 4.31 -3.86 -17.84
CA TYR A 340 3.30 -4.68 -17.18
C TYR A 340 2.50 -3.88 -16.13
N LEU A 341 1.27 -4.31 -15.83
CA LEU A 341 0.44 -3.72 -14.78
C LEU A 341 0.88 -4.21 -13.40
N GLU A 342 1.05 -3.30 -12.44
CA GLU A 342 1.68 -3.57 -11.14
C GLU A 342 0.73 -3.31 -9.97
N THR A 343 0.70 -4.26 -9.02
CA THR A 343 -0.36 -4.32 -8.01
C THR A 343 -0.07 -3.45 -6.79
N SER A 344 1.18 -3.40 -6.31
CA SER A 344 1.50 -2.61 -5.12
C SER A 344 1.34 -1.10 -5.35
N ALA A 345 1.79 -0.59 -6.49
CA ALA A 345 1.59 0.80 -6.90
C ALA A 345 0.10 1.15 -6.99
N THR A 346 -0.69 0.29 -7.65
CA THR A 346 -2.14 0.47 -7.73
C THR A 346 -2.78 0.54 -6.35
N ALA A 347 -2.39 -0.34 -5.42
CA ALA A 347 -2.92 -0.34 -4.05
C ALA A 347 -2.55 0.96 -3.30
N ILE A 348 -1.32 1.43 -3.43
CA ILE A 348 -0.89 2.69 -2.84
C ILE A 348 -1.67 3.88 -3.42
N PHE A 349 -1.85 3.94 -4.74
CA PHE A 349 -2.64 5.00 -5.38
C PHE A 349 -4.09 4.99 -4.95
N THR A 350 -4.69 3.79 -4.85
CA THR A 350 -6.06 3.61 -4.37
C THR A 350 -6.21 4.16 -2.96
N TYR A 351 -5.31 3.78 -2.04
CA TYR A 351 -5.27 4.33 -0.68
C TYR A 351 -5.14 5.86 -0.68
N ALA A 352 -4.10 6.39 -1.31
CA ALA A 352 -3.76 7.80 -1.16
C ALA A 352 -4.80 8.73 -1.83
N ILE A 353 -5.37 8.32 -2.96
CA ILE A 353 -6.43 9.09 -3.63
C ILE A 353 -7.73 8.98 -2.82
N ALA A 354 -8.12 7.80 -2.34
CA ALA A 354 -9.32 7.64 -1.51
C ALA A 354 -9.22 8.46 -0.21
N ARG A 355 -8.05 8.42 0.45
CA ARG A 355 -7.76 9.24 1.64
C ARG A 355 -7.87 10.72 1.33
N SER A 356 -7.35 11.15 0.18
CA SER A 356 -7.45 12.54 -0.26
C SER A 356 -8.89 12.99 -0.54
N ILE A 357 -9.76 12.08 -1.00
CA ILE A 357 -11.21 12.34 -1.12
C ILE A 357 -11.83 12.46 0.27
N ASN A 358 -11.60 11.48 1.15
CA ASN A 358 -12.17 11.45 2.51
C ASN A 358 -11.74 12.65 3.37
N LYS A 359 -10.56 13.20 3.10
CA LYS A 359 -10.05 14.43 3.75
C LYS A 359 -10.47 15.73 3.04
N GLY A 360 -11.20 15.66 1.93
CA GLY A 360 -11.64 16.83 1.17
C GLY A 360 -10.51 17.57 0.43
N TYR A 361 -9.36 16.91 0.19
CA TYR A 361 -8.24 17.50 -0.53
C TYR A 361 -8.48 17.53 -2.05
N VAL A 362 -9.29 16.58 -2.54
CA VAL A 362 -9.75 16.46 -3.93
C VAL A 362 -11.23 16.05 -3.97
N ASP A 363 -11.88 16.29 -5.10
CA ASP A 363 -13.31 16.09 -5.30
C ASP A 363 -13.69 14.63 -5.61
N ALA A 364 -14.72 14.12 -4.94
CA ALA A 364 -15.19 12.74 -5.09
C ALA A 364 -15.79 12.46 -6.46
N ARG A 365 -16.46 13.44 -7.10
CA ARG A 365 -17.05 13.26 -8.44
C ARG A 365 -15.98 12.99 -9.47
N SER A 366 -14.83 13.64 -9.32
CA SER A 366 -13.69 13.54 -10.23
C SER A 366 -12.88 12.25 -10.02
N TYR A 367 -12.67 11.82 -8.77
CA TYR A 367 -11.70 10.76 -8.44
C TYR A 367 -12.31 9.51 -7.79
N GLY A 368 -13.55 9.54 -7.32
CA GLY A 368 -14.28 8.38 -6.80
C GLY A 368 -14.37 7.22 -7.79
N PRO A 369 -14.70 7.46 -9.08
CA PRO A 369 -14.68 6.41 -10.10
C PRO A 369 -13.29 5.80 -10.34
N VAL A 370 -12.23 6.60 -10.22
CA VAL A 370 -10.83 6.17 -10.39
C VAL A 370 -10.45 5.13 -9.33
N VAL A 371 -10.70 5.44 -8.05
CA VAL A 371 -10.38 4.53 -6.93
C VAL A 371 -11.30 3.32 -6.87
N THR A 372 -12.56 3.47 -7.30
CA THR A 372 -13.51 2.35 -7.41
C THR A 372 -13.06 1.34 -8.46
N LEU A 373 -12.66 1.82 -9.65
CA LEU A 373 -12.12 0.97 -10.70
C LEU A 373 -10.82 0.30 -10.26
N ALA A 374 -9.94 1.04 -9.58
CA ALA A 374 -8.69 0.51 -9.05
C ALA A 374 -8.92 -0.59 -8.01
N TRP A 375 -9.83 -0.38 -7.06
CA TRP A 375 -10.18 -1.38 -6.06
C TRP A 375 -10.72 -2.66 -6.69
N ASN A 376 -11.63 -2.55 -7.67
CA ASN A 376 -12.16 -3.73 -8.35
C ASN A 376 -11.05 -4.55 -9.01
N ALA A 377 -10.05 -3.88 -9.59
CA ALA A 377 -8.88 -4.54 -10.14
C ALA A 377 -8.02 -5.20 -9.05
N LEU A 378 -7.75 -4.50 -7.95
CA LEU A 378 -6.97 -5.02 -6.81
C LEU A 378 -7.62 -6.25 -6.17
N ALA A 379 -8.94 -6.26 -6.03
CA ALA A 379 -9.66 -7.39 -5.46
C ALA A 379 -9.42 -8.68 -6.26
N THR A 380 -9.22 -8.59 -7.59
CA THR A 380 -8.87 -9.75 -8.43
C THR A 380 -7.43 -10.23 -8.25
N LYS A 381 -6.55 -9.43 -7.63
CA LYS A 381 -5.15 -9.77 -7.36
C LYS A 381 -4.94 -10.44 -6.01
N VAL A 382 -5.96 -10.47 -5.16
CA VAL A 382 -5.95 -11.25 -3.91
C VAL A 382 -6.57 -12.62 -4.19
N ASN A 383 -5.71 -13.63 -4.32
CA ASN A 383 -6.15 -14.99 -4.62
C ASN A 383 -6.83 -15.66 -3.42
N ASP A 384 -7.32 -16.89 -3.63
CA ASP A 384 -8.07 -17.65 -2.61
C ASP A 384 -7.27 -17.92 -1.33
N ARG A 385 -5.93 -17.93 -1.41
CA ARG A 385 -5.05 -18.08 -0.24
C ARG A 385 -4.87 -16.78 0.54
N GLY A 386 -5.26 -15.62 -0.01
CA GLY A 386 -4.98 -14.31 0.57
C GLY A 386 -3.64 -13.69 0.14
N GLN A 387 -2.96 -14.31 -0.83
CA GLN A 387 -1.72 -13.78 -1.40
C GLN A 387 -2.01 -12.68 -2.43
N VAL A 388 -1.14 -11.67 -2.48
CA VAL A 388 -1.25 -10.54 -3.42
C VAL A 388 -0.39 -10.78 -4.66
N GLU A 389 -1.03 -11.12 -5.76
CA GLU A 389 -0.40 -11.38 -7.06
C GLU A 389 0.04 -10.10 -7.78
N GLY A 390 0.90 -10.22 -8.79
CA GLY A 390 1.31 -9.08 -9.64
C GLY A 390 2.08 -7.98 -8.90
N THR A 391 2.65 -8.28 -7.73
CA THR A 391 3.46 -7.35 -6.94
C THR A 391 4.92 -7.41 -7.37
N CYS A 392 5.47 -6.28 -7.81
CA CYS A 392 6.88 -6.15 -8.18
C CYS A 392 7.79 -6.35 -6.96
N VAL A 393 8.84 -7.17 -7.09
CA VAL A 393 9.82 -7.43 -6.02
C VAL A 393 10.64 -6.18 -5.68
N GLY A 394 11.44 -6.26 -4.60
CA GLY A 394 12.38 -5.19 -4.23
C GLY A 394 13.20 -4.74 -5.44
N THR A 395 13.19 -3.44 -5.71
CA THR A 395 13.69 -2.87 -6.96
C THR A 395 14.58 -1.67 -6.64
N GLY A 396 15.82 -1.75 -7.12
CA GLY A 396 16.79 -0.68 -6.98
C GLY A 396 16.61 0.44 -8.01
N MET A 397 17.55 1.36 -8.06
CA MET A 397 17.64 2.39 -9.08
C MET A 397 18.24 1.85 -10.39
N GLY A 398 17.63 2.19 -11.52
CA GLY A 398 18.16 1.97 -12.87
C GLY A 398 17.99 3.19 -13.77
N PHE A 399 18.85 3.32 -14.80
CA PHE A 399 18.82 4.40 -15.79
C PHE A 399 18.51 3.92 -17.22
N ASP A 400 18.05 2.68 -17.37
CA ASP A 400 17.52 2.10 -18.62
C ASP A 400 16.11 1.51 -18.38
N PRO A 401 15.25 1.42 -19.40
CA PRO A 401 13.90 0.92 -19.21
C PRO A 401 13.85 -0.59 -18.99
N ALA A 402 14.78 -1.36 -19.56
CA ALA A 402 14.75 -2.82 -19.45
C ALA A 402 14.85 -3.24 -17.98
N PHE A 403 15.66 -2.53 -17.19
CA PHE A 403 15.72 -2.70 -15.74
C PHE A 403 14.34 -2.67 -15.07
N TYR A 404 13.47 -1.71 -15.42
CA TYR A 404 12.13 -1.58 -14.82
C TYR A 404 11.11 -2.55 -15.43
N TYR A 405 11.11 -2.73 -16.75
CA TYR A 405 10.15 -3.58 -17.47
C TYR A 405 10.24 -5.05 -17.07
N TYR A 406 11.44 -5.52 -16.74
CA TYR A 406 11.69 -6.94 -16.45
C TYR A 406 11.87 -7.22 -14.96
N ARG A 407 11.48 -6.29 -14.08
CA ARG A 407 11.43 -6.59 -12.64
C ARG A 407 10.45 -7.75 -12.39
N PRO A 408 10.88 -8.81 -11.68
CA PRO A 408 9.99 -9.91 -11.36
C PRO A 408 8.80 -9.47 -10.53
N VAL A 409 7.69 -10.19 -10.68
CA VAL A 409 6.58 -10.17 -9.72
C VAL A 409 6.58 -11.45 -8.91
N ASN A 410 6.22 -11.37 -7.63
CA ASN A 410 6.18 -12.53 -6.75
C ASN A 410 5.16 -12.33 -5.62
N VAL A 411 4.41 -13.37 -5.27
CA VAL A 411 3.47 -13.33 -4.15
C VAL A 411 4.16 -13.13 -2.79
N TYR A 412 5.44 -13.47 -2.67
CA TYR A 412 6.24 -13.21 -1.47
C TYR A 412 6.89 -11.81 -1.47
N ALA A 413 6.57 -10.95 -2.44
CA ALA A 413 6.94 -9.55 -2.37
C ALA A 413 6.06 -8.82 -1.34
N ALA A 414 6.64 -8.52 -0.17
CA ALA A 414 5.93 -7.93 0.98
C ALA A 414 5.22 -6.59 0.69
N HIS A 415 5.69 -5.86 -0.33
CA HIS A 415 5.21 -4.53 -0.76
C HIS A 415 3.72 -4.48 -1.12
N GLY A 416 3.07 -5.61 -1.42
CA GLY A 416 1.66 -5.63 -1.84
C GLY A 416 0.66 -5.67 -0.67
N TYR A 417 1.08 -6.19 0.49
CA TYR A 417 0.15 -6.56 1.57
C TYR A 417 -0.38 -5.35 2.34
N GLY A 418 0.50 -4.55 2.93
CA GLY A 418 0.11 -3.33 3.63
C GLY A 418 -0.70 -2.36 2.77
N PRO A 419 -0.28 -2.05 1.53
CA PRO A 419 -1.06 -1.20 0.64
C PRO A 419 -2.46 -1.73 0.31
N VAL A 420 -2.66 -3.04 0.13
CA VAL A 420 -4.00 -3.60 -0.11
C VAL A 420 -4.90 -3.41 1.12
N LEU A 421 -4.37 -3.61 2.33
CA LEU A 421 -5.10 -3.36 3.58
C LEU A 421 -5.49 -1.89 3.71
N LEU A 422 -4.52 -0.98 3.48
CA LEU A 422 -4.75 0.47 3.49
C LEU A 422 -5.81 0.89 2.45
N ALA A 423 -5.71 0.37 1.22
CA ALA A 423 -6.64 0.68 0.15
C ALA A 423 -8.07 0.23 0.49
N GLY A 424 -8.24 -0.99 0.99
CA GLY A 424 -9.57 -1.49 1.33
C GLY A 424 -10.18 -0.76 2.52
N ALA A 425 -9.39 -0.49 3.56
CA ALA A 425 -9.83 0.30 4.71
C ALA A 425 -10.35 1.69 4.30
N GLU A 426 -9.62 2.36 3.42
CA GLU A 426 -9.98 3.69 2.97
C GLU A 426 -11.16 3.68 1.98
N MET A 427 -11.29 2.62 1.16
CA MET A 427 -12.47 2.42 0.31
C MET A 427 -13.73 2.15 1.12
N ILE A 428 -13.66 1.39 2.23
CA ILE A 428 -14.79 1.25 3.17
C ILE A 428 -15.20 2.63 3.68
N THR A 429 -14.24 3.39 4.19
CA THR A 429 -14.47 4.74 4.72
C THR A 429 -15.08 5.64 3.64
N LEU A 430 -14.61 5.56 2.40
CA LEU A 430 -15.15 6.34 1.29
C LEU A 430 -16.61 5.97 1.00
N LEU A 431 -16.93 4.69 0.89
CA LEU A 431 -18.29 4.23 0.55
C LEU A 431 -19.31 4.48 1.65
N GLU A 432 -18.87 4.55 2.91
CA GLU A 432 -19.74 4.93 4.03
C GLU A 432 -20.04 6.44 4.08
N ASN A 433 -19.13 7.26 3.54
CA ASN A 433 -19.20 8.71 3.60
C ASN A 433 -19.53 9.38 2.24
N SER A 434 -19.82 8.59 1.20
CA SER A 434 -20.12 9.10 -0.13
C SER A 434 -21.33 8.41 -0.76
N PHE A 435 -21.92 9.07 -1.76
CA PHE A 435 -23.10 8.58 -2.45
C PHE A 435 -22.73 8.14 -3.86
N ALA A 436 -22.17 6.94 -3.98
CA ALA A 436 -21.85 6.35 -5.28
C ALA A 436 -23.10 5.70 -5.91
N ARG A 437 -23.33 5.92 -7.21
CA ARG A 437 -24.41 5.26 -7.96
C ARG A 437 -24.01 5.00 -9.41
N MET A 438 -24.52 3.91 -9.98
CA MET A 438 -24.46 3.67 -11.42
C MET A 438 -25.42 4.63 -12.12
N ASN A 439 -24.92 5.44 -13.04
CA ASN A 439 -25.72 6.31 -13.90
C ASN A 439 -25.17 6.26 -15.33
N ASP A 440 -26.04 5.94 -16.29
CA ASP A 440 -25.70 5.73 -17.70
C ASP A 440 -24.56 4.71 -17.88
N SER A 441 -24.68 3.60 -17.16
CA SER A 441 -23.71 2.49 -17.13
C SER A 441 -22.31 2.85 -16.59
N ALA A 442 -22.13 4.04 -16.01
CA ALA A 442 -20.89 4.48 -15.38
C ALA A 442 -21.03 4.61 -13.86
N VAL A 443 -19.95 4.34 -13.13
CA VAL A 443 -19.84 4.69 -11.71
C VAL A 443 -19.75 6.20 -11.59
N GLN A 444 -20.66 6.80 -10.83
CA GLN A 444 -20.68 8.23 -10.51
C GLN A 444 -20.72 8.42 -8.99
N PHE A 445 -20.14 9.53 -8.52
CA PHE A 445 -20.18 9.95 -7.12
C PHE A 445 -20.95 11.25 -7.00
N TYR A 446 -21.73 11.38 -5.93
CA TYR A 446 -22.62 12.52 -5.65
C TYR A 446 -22.39 13.03 -4.22
N ASP A 447 -22.76 14.29 -3.98
CA ASP A 447 -22.63 14.95 -2.67
C ASP A 447 -23.83 14.67 -1.74
N HIS A 448 -24.89 14.06 -2.28
CA HIS A 448 -26.10 13.66 -1.57
C HIS A 448 -26.65 12.35 -2.12
N GLU A 449 -27.49 11.69 -1.31
CA GLU A 449 -28.17 10.46 -1.71
C GLU A 449 -29.09 10.71 -2.92
N ILE A 450 -28.92 9.90 -3.97
CA ILE A 450 -29.79 9.93 -5.14
C ILE A 450 -30.84 8.81 -5.02
N PRO A 451 -32.12 9.13 -4.76
CA PRO A 451 -33.17 8.13 -4.59
C PRO A 451 -33.55 7.41 -5.89
N GLY A 452 -34.08 6.19 -5.75
CA GLY A 452 -34.60 5.37 -6.86
C GLY A 452 -33.57 4.43 -7.47
N ASP A 453 -34.02 3.64 -8.46
CA ASP A 453 -33.25 2.56 -9.10
C ASP A 453 -33.14 2.71 -10.62
N ALA A 454 -33.56 3.85 -11.17
CA ALA A 454 -33.45 4.16 -12.59
C ALA A 454 -31.98 4.06 -13.06
N PRO A 455 -31.70 3.40 -14.21
CA PRO A 455 -30.35 3.20 -14.73
C PRO A 455 -29.74 4.49 -15.33
N ILE A 456 -30.60 5.46 -15.66
CA ILE A 456 -30.22 6.79 -16.14
C ILE A 456 -31.11 7.80 -15.42
N PHE A 457 -30.52 8.86 -14.89
CA PHE A 457 -31.24 9.92 -14.20
C PHE A 457 -30.49 11.26 -14.27
N GLU A 458 -31.23 12.35 -14.10
CA GLU A 458 -30.67 13.68 -13.90
C GLU A 458 -30.42 13.91 -12.40
N GLU A 459 -29.31 14.55 -12.07
CA GLU A 459 -29.04 15.03 -10.71
C GLU A 459 -29.91 16.28 -10.47
N HIS A 460 -30.83 16.18 -9.50
CA HIS A 460 -31.73 17.27 -9.12
C HIS A 460 -31.33 17.89 -7.78
#